data_AF-A0A453C3K2-F1
#
_entry.id   AF-A0A453C3K2-F1
#
_cell.length_a   1.000
_cell.length_b   1.000
_cell.length_c   1.000
_cell.angle_alpha   90.00
_cell.angle_beta   90.00
_cell.angle_gamma   90.00
#
_symmetry.space_group_name_H-M   'P 1'
#
loop_
_entity.id
_entity.type
_entity.pdbx_description
1 polymer ?
#
loop_
_entity_poly.entity_id
_entity_poly.type
_entity_poly.pdbx_seq_one_letter_code
_entity_poly.pdbx_strand_id
1 'polypeptide(L)' 'QALYFCTPFREQLLEYYMNNKNPGDAEENLLTCLADLFMQVSQSKKKTGVIAPKRFVQRVKKQNELFRSYMHQV' A
#
# COMPACT_ATOMS: atom_id res chain seq x y z
N GLN A 1 -3.32 -8.80 -1.35
CA GLN A 1 -2.42 -9.93 -1.65
C GLN A 1 -2.31 -10.17 -3.15
N ALA A 2 -3.41 -10.45 -3.88
CA ALA A 2 -3.39 -10.68 -5.34
C ALA A 2 -2.54 -9.67 -6.15
N LEU A 3 -2.74 -8.36 -5.90
CA LEU A 3 -1.97 -7.30 -6.58
C LEU A 3 -0.45 -7.39 -6.36
N TYR A 4 0.03 -7.89 -5.22
CA TYR A 4 1.47 -8.03 -4.96
C TYR A 4 2.10 -9.16 -5.78
N PHE A 5 1.34 -10.20 -6.09
CA PHE A 5 1.77 -11.32 -6.94
C PHE A 5 1.56 -11.04 -8.44
N CYS A 6 0.87 -9.96 -8.78
CA CYS A 6 0.89 -9.41 -10.13
C CYS A 6 2.24 -8.70 -10.36
N THR A 7 3.22 -9.43 -10.89
CA THR A 7 4.59 -8.93 -11.08
C THR A 7 4.64 -7.58 -11.80
N PRO A 8 3.94 -7.37 -12.95
CA PRO A 8 4.00 -6.09 -13.65
C PRO A 8 3.49 -4.92 -12.78
N PHE A 9 2.40 -5.14 -12.05
CA PHE A 9 1.83 -4.11 -11.17
C PHE A 9 2.78 -3.80 -10.00
N ARG A 10 3.35 -4.83 -9.36
CA ARG A 10 4.28 -4.65 -8.24
C ARG A 10 5.51 -3.86 -8.67
N GLU A 11 6.14 -4.23 -9.77
CA GLU A 11 7.38 -3.59 -10.25
C GLU A 11 7.15 -2.11 -10.56
N GLN A 12 6.10 -1.80 -11.32
CA GLN A 12 5.73 -0.43 -11.65
C GLN A 12 5.41 0.40 -10.40
N LEU A 13 4.73 -0.18 -9.40
CA LEU A 13 4.41 0.52 -8.17
C LEU A 13 5.65 0.82 -7.32
N LEU A 14 6.59 -0.13 -7.23
CA LEU A 14 7.84 0.05 -6.50
C LEU A 14 8.74 1.08 -7.21
N GLU A 15 8.81 1.05 -8.53
CA GLU A 15 9.52 2.06 -9.33
C GLU A 15 8.93 3.46 -9.11
N TYR A 16 7.61 3.60 -9.19
CA TYR A 16 6.90 4.84 -8.84
C TYR A 16 7.31 5.34 -7.46
N TYR A 17 7.33 4.46 -6.45
CA TYR A 17 7.70 4.85 -5.08
C TYR A 17 9.14 5.35 -4.96
N MET A 18 10.09 4.71 -5.65
CA MET A 18 11.50 5.10 -5.61
C MET A 18 11.73 6.46 -6.29
N ASN A 19 11.05 6.71 -7.40
CA ASN A 19 11.17 7.95 -8.17
C ASN A 19 10.46 9.13 -7.51
N ASN A 20 9.44 8.88 -6.69
CA ASN A 20 8.62 9.90 -6.03
C ASN A 20 8.91 10.02 -4.52
N LYS A 21 10.05 9.49 -4.04
CA LYS A 21 10.45 9.54 -2.64
C LYS A 21 10.92 10.94 -2.24
N ASN A 22 10.01 11.90 -2.27
CA ASN A 22 10.15 13.20 -1.60
C ASN A 22 9.23 13.18 -0.37
N PRO A 23 9.71 12.67 0.78
CA PRO A 23 8.89 12.51 2.00
C PRO A 23 8.32 13.83 2.57
N GLY A 24 8.74 14.99 2.05
CA GLY A 24 8.18 16.30 2.39
C GLY A 24 7.07 16.81 1.47
N ASP A 25 7.00 16.35 0.21
CA ASP A 25 6.11 16.94 -0.82
C ASP A 25 5.08 15.95 -1.39
N ALA A 26 5.28 14.64 -1.21
CA ALA A 26 4.32 13.66 -1.70
C ALA A 26 3.05 13.67 -0.83
N GLU A 27 1.98 14.31 -1.32
CA GLU A 27 0.69 14.28 -0.68
C GLU A 27 0.25 12.83 -0.44
N GLU A 28 0.00 12.48 0.82
CA GLU A 28 -0.40 11.13 1.19
C GLU A 28 -1.75 10.80 0.55
N ASN A 29 -1.80 9.70 -0.20
CA ASN A 29 -2.96 9.23 -0.94
C ASN A 29 -2.97 7.68 -0.96
N LEU A 30 -4.01 7.09 -1.57
CA LEU A 30 -4.17 5.64 -1.60
C LEU A 30 -2.99 4.92 -2.27
N LEU A 31 -2.47 5.49 -3.36
CA LEU A 31 -1.37 4.91 -4.14
C LEU A 31 -0.07 4.94 -3.34
N THR A 32 0.26 6.06 -2.70
CA THR A 32 1.47 6.18 -1.86
C THR A 32 1.40 5.28 -0.63
N CYS A 33 0.23 5.12 0.00
CA CYS A 33 0.05 4.15 1.09
C CYS A 33 0.19 2.69 0.62
N LEU A 34 -0.28 2.35 -0.58
CA LEU A 34 -0.13 0.99 -1.14
C LEU A 34 1.33 0.70 -1.48
N ALA A 35 2.00 1.68 -2.08
CA ALA A 35 3.40 1.58 -2.46
C ALA A 35 4.31 1.41 -1.23
N ASP A 36 4.05 2.16 -0.16
CA ASP A 36 4.73 2.01 1.13
C ASP A 36 4.54 0.60 1.72
N LEU A 37 3.32 0.06 1.65
CA LEU A 37 3.03 -1.31 2.08
C LEU A 37 3.81 -2.35 1.26
N PHE A 38 3.85 -2.19 -0.08
CA PHE A 38 4.59 -3.10 -0.95
C PHE A 38 6.11 -3.02 -0.71
N MET A 39 6.62 -1.83 -0.42
CA MET A 39 8.02 -1.62 -0.08
C MET A 39 8.39 -2.31 1.23
N GLN A 40 7.55 -2.21 2.26
CA GLN A 40 7.74 -2.93 3.53
C GLN A 40 7.78 -4.45 3.35
N VAL A 41 6.93 -5.01 2.48
CA VAL A 41 6.96 -6.44 2.15
C VAL A 41 8.26 -6.79 1.42
N SER A 42 8.65 -5.99 0.41
CA SER A 42 9.81 -6.26 -0.45
C SER A 42 11.14 -6.14 0.28
N GLN A 43 11.25 -5.24 1.27
CA GLN A 43 12.47 -5.00 2.05
C GLN A 43 12.55 -5.85 3.34
N SER A 44 11.57 -6.71 3.61
CA SER A 44 11.59 -7.58 4.78
C SER A 44 12.83 -8.49 4.77
N LYS A 45 13.65 -8.41 5.82
CA LYS A 45 14.82 -9.30 6.01
C LYS A 45 14.43 -10.76 6.28
N LYS A 46 13.21 -10.98 6.78
CA LYS A 46 12.70 -12.33 7.07
C LYS A 46 11.96 -12.87 5.84
N LYS A 47 12.23 -14.13 5.48
CA LYS A 47 11.53 -14.85 4.40
C LYS A 47 10.02 -14.98 4.68
N THR A 48 9.63 -15.04 5.96
CA THR A 48 8.24 -15.15 6.40
C THR A 48 7.95 -14.19 7.55
N GLY A 49 6.71 -13.71 7.63
CA GLY A 49 6.27 -12.77 8.64
C GLY A 49 4.89 -12.19 8.34
N VAL A 50 4.43 -11.30 9.21
CA VAL A 50 3.14 -10.61 9.08
C VAL A 50 3.37 -9.10 9.11
N ILE A 51 2.78 -8.39 8.15
CA ILE A 51 2.77 -6.92 8.09
C ILE A 51 1.30 -6.47 8.18
N ALA A 52 1.00 -5.64 9.18
CA ALA A 52 -0.34 -5.09 9.34
C ALA A 52 -0.54 -3.88 8.41
N PRO A 53 -1.51 -3.89 7.49
CA PRO A 53 -1.70 -2.83 6.50
C PRO A 53 -2.44 -1.60 7.06
N LYS A 54 -2.18 -1.20 8.31
CA LYS A 54 -2.99 -0.21 9.07
C LYS A 54 -3.14 1.11 8.31
N ARG A 55 -2.03 1.66 7.81
CA ARG A 55 -2.00 2.95 7.11
C ARG A 55 -2.80 2.92 5.82
N PHE A 56 -2.62 1.88 5.00
CA PHE A 56 -3.39 1.67 3.78
C PHE A 56 -4.89 1.53 4.08
N VAL A 57 -5.27 0.70 5.05
CA VAL A 57 -6.68 0.51 5.45
C VAL A 57 -7.30 1.83 5.94
N GLN A 58 -6.61 2.58 6.80
CA GLN A 58 -7.09 3.88 7.27
C GLN A 58 -7.31 4.86 6.12
N ARG A 59 -6.40 4.88 5.12
CA ARG A 59 -6.53 5.72 3.93
C ARG A 59 -7.72 5.31 3.06
N VAL A 60 -7.95 4.01 2.85
CA VAL A 60 -9.15 3.49 2.16
C VAL A 60 -10.42 3.96 2.86
N LYS A 61 -10.52 3.77 4.18
CA LYS A 61 -11.69 4.21 4.96
C LYS A 61 -11.93 5.72 4.88
N LYS A 62 -10.85 6.51 4.91
CA LYS A 62 -10.94 7.97 4.81
C LYS A 62 -11.47 8.43 3.44
N GLN A 63 -10.98 7.83 2.36
CA GLN A 63 -11.25 8.29 0.99
C GLN A 63 -12.49 7.67 0.35
N ASN A 64 -12.97 6.53 0.84
CA ASN A 64 -14.14 5.87 0.28
C ASN A 64 -15.16 5.53 1.37
N GLU A 65 -16.33 6.15 1.28
CA GLU A 65 -17.40 6.04 2.27
C GLU A 65 -17.91 4.61 2.42
N LEU A 66 -17.93 3.83 1.33
CA LEU A 66 -18.37 2.44 1.31
C LEU A 66 -17.55 1.58 2.29
N PHE A 67 -16.26 1.89 2.44
CA PHE A 67 -15.34 1.10 3.28
C PHE A 67 -15.23 1.61 4.73
N ARG A 68 -15.93 2.69 5.14
CA ARG A 68 -15.80 3.25 6.50
C ARG A 68 -16.22 2.30 7.60
N SER A 69 -17.25 1.50 7.35
CA SER A 69 -17.79 0.56 8.32
C SER A 69 -16.87 -0.65 8.54
N TYR A 70 -17.26 -1.54 9.45
CA TYR A 70 -16.61 -2.84 9.63
C TYR A 70 -17.32 -3.96 8.86
N MET A 71 -18.29 -3.63 8.02
CA MET A 71 -19.06 -4.60 7.25
C MET A 71 -18.28 -5.04 6.00
N HIS A 72 -18.38 -6.34 5.70
CA HIS A 72 -17.89 -6.89 4.45
C HIS A 72 -18.60 -6.19 3.29
N GLN A 73 -17.83 -5.70 2.32
CA GLN A 73 -18.39 -5.15 1.09
C GLN A 73 -18.72 -6.30 0.14
N VAL A 74 -19.90 -6.26 -0.45
CA VAL A 74 -20.36 -7.23 -1.45
C VAL A 74 -19.83 -6.90 -2.84
#